data_AF-A0A267MND9-F1
#
_entry.id   AF-A0A267MND9-F1
#
_cell.length_a   1.000
_cell.length_b   1.000
_cell.length_c   1.000
_cell.angle_alpha   90.00
_cell.angle_beta   90.00
_cell.angle_gamma   90.00
#
_symmetry.space_group_name_H-M   'P 1'
#
loop_
_entity.id
_entity.type
_entity.pdbx_description
1 polymer ?
#
loop_
_entity_poly.entity_id
_entity_poly.type
_entity_poly.pdbx_seq_one_letter_code
_entity_poly.pdbx_strand_id
1 'polypeptide(L)' 'MDIMKFLNFPLIFGLIVSILTIVKPSFFWNSRKATRHRDLLGDTITSILYLSIGIWGFYEGISKLI' A
#
# COMPACT_ATOMS: atom_id res chain seq x y z
N MET A 1 5.75 -10.36 -26.35
CA MET A 1 4.45 -10.15 -25.68
C MET A 1 4.70 -9.95 -24.19
N ASP A 2 5.73 -9.17 -23.80
CA ASP A 2 6.38 -9.40 -22.48
C ASP A 2 6.85 -8.14 -21.75
N ILE A 3 6.50 -6.94 -22.24
CA ILE A 3 6.72 -5.69 -21.48
C ILE A 3 5.50 -5.36 -20.62
N MET A 4 4.28 -5.66 -21.09
CA MET A 4 3.04 -5.45 -20.33
C MET A 4 2.92 -6.35 -19.08
N LYS A 5 3.60 -7.51 -19.05
CA LYS A 5 3.64 -8.38 -17.85
C LYS A 5 4.60 -7.87 -16.77
N PHE A 6 5.64 -7.12 -17.15
CA PHE A 6 6.62 -6.57 -16.21
C PHE A 6 6.08 -5.31 -15.51
N LEU A 7 5.20 -4.57 -16.20
CA LEU A 7 4.43 -3.44 -15.67
C LEU A 7 3.12 -3.93 -15.02
N ASN A 8 3.20 -4.95 -14.16
CA ASN A 8 2.10 -5.27 -13.24
C ASN A 8 2.03 -4.19 -12.16
N PHE A 9 1.53 -3.01 -12.56
CA PHE A 9 1.24 -1.84 -11.73
C PHE A 9 0.63 -2.20 -10.36
N PRO A 10 -0.38 -3.09 -10.25
CA PRO A 10 -0.93 -3.48 -8.94
C PRO A 10 0.06 -4.21 -8.03
N LEU A 11 0.97 -5.03 -8.57
CA LEU A 11 1.99 -5.76 -7.80
C LEU A 11 3.01 -4.77 -7.20
N ILE A 12 3.52 -3.86 -8.04
CA ILE A 12 4.47 -2.82 -7.62
C ILE A 12 3.81 -1.87 -6.61
N PHE A 13 2.57 -1.44 -6.90
CA PHE A 13 1.80 -0.58 -6.00
C PHE A 13 1.55 -1.24 -4.64
N GLY A 14 1.08 -2.49 -4.63
CA GLY A 14 0.81 -3.24 -3.40
C GLY A 14 2.06 -3.42 -2.54
N LEU A 15 3.20 -3.70 -3.18
CA LEU A 15 4.49 -3.85 -2.49
C LEU A 15 4.97 -2.52 -1.89
N ILE A 16 4.90 -1.42 -2.66
CA ILE A 16 5.28 -0.09 -2.19
C ILE A 16 4.39 0.35 -1.02
N VAL A 17 3.07 0.21 -1.14
CA VAL A 17 2.12 0.60 -0.09
C VAL A 17 2.36 -0.20 1.19
N SER A 18 2.62 -1.51 1.07
CA SER A 18 2.92 -2.36 2.23
C SER A 18 4.21 -1.91 2.92
N ILE A 19 5.28 -1.66 2.16
CA ILE A 19 6.56 -1.19 2.72
C ILE A 19 6.40 0.17 3.39
N LEU A 20 5.73 1.14 2.75
CA LEU A 20 5.48 2.46 3.32
C LEU A 20 4.61 2.40 4.57
N THR A 21 3.75 1.39 4.69
CA THR A 21 2.92 1.18 5.87
C THR A 21 3.72 0.58 7.04
N ILE A 22 4.66 -0.33 6.76
CA ILE A 22 5.50 -0.97 7.78
C ILE A 22 6.62 -0.04 8.26
N VAL A 23 7.37 0.55 7.32
CA VAL A 23 8.53 1.43 7.63
C VAL A 23 8.08 2.73 8.28
N LYS A 24 6.80 3.09 8.10
CA LYS A 24 6.21 4.34 8.55
C LYS A 24 7.07 5.59 8.33
N PRO A 25 7.60 5.84 7.11
CA PRO A 25 8.50 6.94 6.91
C PRO A 25 7.78 8.28 7.15
N SER A 26 8.47 9.21 7.80
CA SER A 26 7.92 10.48 8.28
C SER A 26 7.29 11.32 7.16
N PHE A 27 7.83 11.30 5.94
CA PHE A 27 7.25 12.04 4.81
C PHE A 27 5.84 11.54 4.41
N PHE A 28 5.56 10.24 4.55
CA PHE A 28 4.28 9.64 4.18
C PHE A 28 3.28 9.76 5.33
N TRP A 29 3.75 9.44 6.54
CA TRP A 29 2.94 9.38 7.76
C TRP A 29 2.67 10.73 8.42
N ASN A 30 3.49 11.76 8.17
CA ASN A 30 3.23 13.14 8.59
C ASN A 30 2.53 13.98 7.52
N SER A 31 2.10 13.37 6.41
CA SER A 31 1.27 14.07 5.43
C SER A 31 -0.08 14.41 6.07
N ARG A 32 -0.65 15.59 5.75
CA ARG A 32 -1.95 16.04 6.32
C ARG A 32 -3.06 14.99 6.19
N LYS A 33 -3.03 14.19 5.11
CA LYS A 33 -3.99 13.11 4.89
C LYS A 33 -3.78 11.94 5.85
N ALA A 34 -2.55 11.46 6.00
CA ALA A 34 -2.24 10.36 6.91
C ALA A 34 -2.50 10.75 8.37
N THR A 35 -2.10 11.96 8.77
CA THR A 35 -2.38 12.49 10.12
C THR A 35 -3.89 12.56 10.38
N ARG A 36 -4.68 13.08 9.43
CA ARG A 36 -6.15 13.16 9.60
C ARG A 36 -6.81 11.79 9.72
N HIS A 37 -6.33 10.76 9.01
CA HIS A 37 -6.85 9.40 9.15
C HIS A 37 -6.48 8.80 10.51
N ARG A 38 -5.25 9.04 10.99
CA ARG A 38 -4.79 8.63 12.32
C ARG A 38 -5.55 9.31 13.44
N ASP A 39 -5.88 10.58 13.30
CA ASP A 39 -6.64 11.32 14.31
C ASP A 39 -8.10 10.86 14.38
N LEU A 40 -8.67 10.42 13.25
CA LEU A 40 -10.06 9.93 13.18
C LEU A 40 -10.21 8.46 13.63
N LEU A 41 -9.28 7.59 13.23
CA LEU A 41 -9.40 6.14 13.41
C LEU A 41 -8.41 5.57 14.43
N GLY A 42 -7.38 6.34 14.80
CA GLY A 42 -6.24 5.84 15.56
C GLY A 42 -5.10 5.34 14.68
N ASP A 43 -3.88 5.34 15.23
CA ASP A 43 -2.66 4.95 14.51
C ASP A 43 -2.67 3.47 14.10
N THR A 44 -3.13 2.59 14.98
CA THR A 44 -3.19 1.14 14.72
C THR A 44 -4.20 0.80 13.61
N ILE A 45 -5.41 1.37 13.67
CA ILE A 45 -6.44 1.10 12.65
C ILE A 45 -6.02 1.65 11.29
N THR A 46 -5.45 2.85 11.26
CA THR A 46 -4.92 3.45 10.02
C THR A 46 -3.83 2.57 9.41
N SER A 47 -2.94 2.00 10.24
CA SER A 47 -1.91 1.07 9.78
C SER A 47 -2.52 -0.19 9.17
N ILE A 48 -3.52 -0.80 9.82
CA ILE A 48 -4.19 -2.00 9.32
C ILE A 48 -4.91 -1.73 7.99
N LEU A 49 -5.57 -0.58 7.85
CA LEU A 49 -6.25 -0.19 6.61
C LEU A 49 -5.27 -0.03 5.45
N TYR A 50 -4.15 0.67 5.66
CA TYR A 50 -3.16 0.86 4.60
C TYR A 50 -2.46 -0.46 4.23
N LEU A 51 -2.22 -1.32 5.23
CA LEU A 51 -1.60 -2.63 5.01
C LEU A 51 -2.54 -3.57 4.25
N SER A 52 -3.84 -3.55 4.57
CA SER A 52 -4.84 -4.35 3.85
C SER A 52 -5.01 -3.89 2.40
N ILE A 53 -4.95 -2.59 2.11
CA ILE A 53 -4.90 -2.07 0.73
C ILE A 53 -3.64 -2.58 -0.01
N GLY A 54 -2.49 -2.60 0.66
CA GLY A 54 -1.25 -3.12 0.10
C GLY A 54 -1.33 -4.62 -0.23
N ILE A 55 -1.85 -5.43 0.70
CA ILE A 55 -2.06 -6.88 0.52
C ILE A 55 -3.06 -7.14 -0.62
N TRP A 56 -4.14 -6.37 -0.68
CA TRP A 56 -5.12 -6.48 -1.77
C TRP A 56 -4.49 -6.21 -3.14
N GLY A 57 -3.72 -5.13 -3.27
CA GLY A 57 -3.00 -4.80 -4.51
C GLY A 57 -2.00 -5.89 -4.90
N PHE A 58 -1.32 -6.47 -3.91
CA PHE A 58 -0.40 -7.59 -4.13
C PHE A 58 -1.12 -8.84 -4.63
N TYR A 59 -2.27 -9.21 -4.03
CA TYR A 59 -3.10 -10.33 -4.45
C TYR A 59 -3.60 -10.16 -5.89
N GLU A 60 -4.16 -8.98 -6.22
CA GLU A 60 -4.59 -8.62 -7.57
C GLU A 60 -3.46 -8.74 -8.59
N GLY A 61 -2.25 -8.28 -8.23
CA GLY A 61 -1.09 -8.38 -9.09
C GLY A 61 -0.61 -9.82 -9.30
N ILE A 62 -0.65 -10.68 -8.27
CA ILE A 62 -0.34 -12.12 -8.41
C ILE A 62 -1.38 -12.82 -9.28
N SER A 63 -2.66 -12.53 -9.09
CA SER A 63 -3.76 -13.17 -9.86
C SER A 63 -3.67 -12.94 -11.37
N LYS A 64 -3.01 -11.85 -11.79
CA LYS A 64 -2.75 -11.51 -13.19
C LYS A 64 -1.44 -12.08 -13.73
N LEU A 65 -0.57 -12.56 -12.85
CA LEU A 65 0.72 -13.15 -13.18
C LEU A 65 0.61 -14.66 -13.45
N ILE A 66 -0.29 -15.33 -12.71
CA ILE A 66 -0.66 -16.75 -12.86
C ILE A 66 -1.58 -16.91 -14.08
#